data_AF-A0A3D0Q2K8-F1
#
_entry.id   AF-A0A3D0Q2K8-F1
#
_cell.length_a   1.000
_cell.length_b   1.000
_cell.length_c   1.000
_cell.angle_alpha   90.00
_cell.angle_beta   90.00
_cell.angle_gamma   90.00
#
_symmetry.space_group_name_H-M   'P 1'
#
loop_
_entity.id
_entity.type
_entity.pdbx_description
1 polymer ?
#
loop_
_entity_poly.entity_id
_entity_poly.type
_entity_poly.pdbx_seq_one_letter_code
_entity_poly.pdbx_strand_id
1 'polypeptide(L)'
;MDLFRKKSVDQLVSESTPLKRTLKTFDLTMLGIGAIIGTGIFVLTGKGALTAGPALCVSFLLAAVCCGFAGLCYAEFAAMA
;
A
#
# COMPACT_ATOMS: atom_id res chain seq x y z
N MET A 1 -17.91 -27.26 -2.74
CA MET A 1 -16.92 -26.16 -2.67
C MET A 1 -17.58 -25.03 -1.93
N ASP A 2 -17.27 -24.86 -0.65
CA ASP A 2 -17.90 -23.84 0.19
C ASP A 2 -17.46 -22.43 -0.24
N LEU A 3 -18.43 -21.61 -0.65
CA LEU A 3 -18.21 -20.29 -1.23
C LEU A 3 -17.54 -19.29 -0.25
N PHE A 4 -17.60 -19.57 1.06
CA PHE A 4 -17.12 -18.68 2.13
C PHE A 4 -15.99 -19.28 2.99
N ARG A 5 -15.28 -20.30 2.50
CA ARG A 5 -14.15 -20.87 3.26
C ARG A 5 -13.00 -19.88 3.38
N LYS A 6 -12.66 -19.45 4.61
CA LYS A 6 -11.52 -18.59 4.94
C LYS A 6 -10.29 -19.41 5.34
N LYS A 7 -9.07 -18.99 4.97
CA LYS A 7 -7.82 -19.57 5.50
C LYS A 7 -7.67 -19.15 6.98
N SER A 8 -7.23 -20.06 7.85
CA SER A 8 -7.04 -19.71 9.26
C SER A 8 -5.78 -18.88 9.45
N VAL A 9 -5.82 -17.94 10.40
CA VAL A 9 -4.70 -17.04 10.71
C VAL A 9 -3.54 -17.84 11.33
N ASP A 10 -3.83 -18.81 12.20
CA ASP A 10 -2.81 -19.66 12.83
C ASP A 10 -1.99 -20.44 11.81
N GLN A 11 -2.61 -20.89 10.71
CA GLN A 11 -1.90 -21.57 9.62
C GLN A 11 -0.97 -20.62 8.85
N LEU A 12 -1.34 -19.35 8.69
CA LEU A 12 -0.52 -18.33 8.03
C LEU A 12 0.70 -17.93 8.88
N VAL A 13 0.53 -17.78 10.19
CA VAL A 13 1.63 -17.45 11.12
C VAL A 13 2.62 -18.60 11.25
N SER A 14 2.13 -19.85 11.23
CA SER A 14 2.98 -21.05 11.28
C SER A 14 3.77 -21.29 9.99
N GLU A 15 3.39 -20.67 8.87
CA GLU A 15 4.05 -20.79 7.57
C GLU A 15 5.34 -19.95 7.58
N SER A 16 6.39 -20.46 8.23
CA SER A 16 7.66 -19.75 8.33
C SER A 16 8.50 -19.88 7.06
N THR A 17 9.12 -18.77 6.66
CA THR A 17 10.09 -18.71 5.56
C THR A 17 11.51 -18.98 6.11
N PRO A 18 12.39 -19.68 5.37
CA PRO A 18 13.78 -19.92 5.78
C PRO A 18 14.66 -18.66 5.77
N LEU A 19 14.12 -17.50 5.38
CA LEU A 19 14.86 -16.25 5.27
C LEU A 19 15.15 -15.62 6.65
N LYS A 20 16.39 -15.15 6.83
CA LYS A 20 16.78 -14.37 8.01
C LYS A 20 16.08 -13.01 8.00
N ARG A 21 15.38 -12.67 9.08
CA ARG A 21 14.78 -11.33 9.27
C ARG A 21 15.88 -10.29 9.53
N THR A 22 16.22 -9.50 8.52
CA THR A 22 17.25 -8.44 8.60
C THR A 22 16.71 -7.04 8.36
N LEU A 23 15.55 -6.91 7.72
CA LEU A 23 14.93 -5.63 7.39
C LEU A 23 14.41 -4.93 8.64
N LYS A 24 14.81 -3.68 8.83
CA LYS A 24 14.32 -2.79 9.89
C LYS A 24 13.25 -1.84 9.33
N THR A 25 12.64 -1.06 10.22
CA THR A 25 11.62 -0.06 9.86
C THR A 25 12.03 0.85 8.72
N PHE A 26 13.29 1.32 8.70
CA PHE A 26 13.79 2.17 7.63
C PHE A 26 13.91 1.46 6.28
N ASP A 27 14.33 0.20 6.29
CA ASP A 27 14.44 -0.59 5.05
C ASP A 27 13.05 -0.86 4.47
N LEU A 28 12.07 -1.12 5.33
CA LEU A 28 10.67 -1.33 4.95
C LEU A 28 10.00 -0.04 4.45
N THR A 29 10.31 1.13 5.03
CA THR A 29 9.78 2.40 4.52
C THR A 29 10.39 2.73 3.16
N MET A 30 11.69 2.50 2.97
CA MET A 30 12.35 2.68 1.67
C MET A 30 11.81 1.72 0.61
N LEU A 31 11.54 0.47 0.98
CA LEU A 31 10.86 -0.50 0.12
C LEU A 31 9.48 0.01 -0.31
N GLY A 32 8.69 0.55 0.61
CA GLY A 32 7.39 1.14 0.32
C GLY A 32 7.48 2.34 -0.62
N ILE A 33 8.40 3.27 -0.37
CA ILE A 33 8.62 4.44 -1.24
C ILE A 33 8.99 3.99 -2.66
N GLY A 34 9.92 3.03 -2.77
CA GLY A 34 10.33 2.47 -4.06
C GLY A 34 9.22 1.75 -4.81
N ALA A 35 8.28 1.11 -4.09
CA ALA A 35 7.12 0.46 -4.70
C ALA A 35 6.03 1.45 -5.14
N ILE A 36 5.87 2.57 -4.45
CA ILE A 36 4.80 3.56 -4.72
C ILE A 36 5.20 4.55 -5.83
N ILE A 37 6.45 5.03 -5.83
CA ILE A 37 6.91 6.01 -6.82
C ILE A 37 7.20 5.28 -8.14
N GLY A 38 6.34 5.49 -9.13
CA GLY A 38 6.48 4.88 -10.45
C GLY A 38 5.90 5.73 -11.57
N THR A 39 5.55 5.08 -12.68
CA THR A 39 5.00 5.73 -13.89
C THR A 39 3.74 6.55 -13.61
N GLY A 40 2.99 6.20 -12.56
CA GLY A 40 1.80 6.91 -12.09
C GLY A 40 2.02 8.42 -11.98
N ILE A 41 2.95 8.86 -11.12
CA ILE A 41 3.15 10.29 -10.88
C ILE A 41 3.74 11.02 -12.09
N PHE A 42 4.56 10.35 -12.90
CA PHE A 42 5.20 10.97 -14.07
C PHE A 42 4.27 11.11 -15.28
N VAL A 43 3.33 10.17 -15.47
CA VAL A 43 2.44 10.15 -16.65
C VAL A 43 1.04 10.67 -16.31
N LEU A 44 0.44 10.20 -15.20
CA LEU A 44 -0.94 10.56 -14.86
C LEU A 44 -1.05 12.01 -14.40
N THR A 45 0.00 12.60 -13.82
CA THR A 45 -0.04 14.03 -13.46
C THR A 45 -0.23 14.90 -14.69
N GLY A 46 0.45 14.59 -15.81
CA GLY A 46 0.28 15.34 -17.06
C GLY A 46 -1.13 15.19 -17.65
N LYS A 47 -1.68 13.96 -17.66
CA LYS A 47 -3.06 13.73 -18.11
C LYS A 47 -4.09 14.37 -17.16
N GLY A 48 -3.85 14.29 -15.86
CA GLY A 48 -4.69 14.89 -14.82
C GLY A 48 -4.66 16.41 -14.85
N ALA A 49 -3.54 17.04 -15.23
CA ALA A 49 -3.44 18.48 -15.38
C ALA A 49 -4.32 18.97 -16.55
N LEU A 50 -4.48 18.17 -17.61
CA LEU A 50 -5.37 18.52 -18.73
C LEU A 50 -6.85 18.44 -18.35
N THR A 51 -7.22 17.57 -17.39
CA THR A 51 -8.62 17.39 -16.98
C THR A 51 -9.00 18.24 -15.77
N ALA A 52 -8.16 18.28 -14.74
CA ALA A 52 -8.41 19.01 -13.49
C ALA A 52 -7.75 20.41 -13.47
N GLY A 53 -6.79 20.69 -14.35
CA GLY A 53 -6.09 21.98 -14.38
C GLY A 53 -5.39 22.29 -13.05
N PRO A 54 -5.42 23.55 -12.59
CA PRO A 54 -4.84 23.95 -11.30
C PRO A 54 -5.43 23.22 -10.09
N ALA A 55 -6.63 22.66 -10.20
CA ALA A 55 -7.28 21.91 -9.12
C ALA A 55 -6.69 20.50 -8.92
N LEU A 56 -5.77 20.05 -9.78
CA LEU A 56 -5.12 18.74 -9.65
C LEU A 56 -4.48 18.52 -8.27
N CYS A 57 -3.88 19.56 -7.68
CA CYS A 57 -3.30 19.50 -6.33
C CYS A 57 -4.35 19.15 -5.27
N VAL A 58 -5.57 19.68 -5.39
CA VAL A 58 -6.69 19.39 -4.48
C VAL A 58 -7.13 17.93 -4.66
N SER A 59 -7.20 17.44 -5.90
CA SER A 59 -7.50 16.04 -6.19
C SER A 59 -6.46 15.09 -5.57
N PHE A 60 -5.16 15.43 -5.66
CA PHE A 60 -4.11 14.65 -5.02
C PHE A 60 -4.19 14.68 -3.49
N LEU A 61 -4.55 15.81 -2.89
CA LEU A 61 -4.73 15.91 -1.45
C LEU A 61 -5.87 15.01 -0.96
N LEU A 62 -7.01 15.03 -1.66
CA LEU A 62 -8.13 14.16 -1.35
C LEU A 62 -7.77 12.68 -1.52
N ALA A 63 -7.08 12.33 -2.61
CA ALA A 63 -6.58 10.98 -2.84
C ALA A 63 -5.62 10.53 -1.74
N ALA A 64 -4.72 11.40 -1.29
CA ALA A 64 -3.78 11.10 -0.20
C ALA A 64 -4.49 10.78 1.11
N VAL A 65 -5.57 11.50 1.45
CA VAL A 65 -6.38 11.20 2.64
C VAL A 65 -7.06 9.83 2.52
N CYS A 66 -7.68 9.53 1.39
CA CYS A 66 -8.30 8.22 1.14
C CYS A 66 -7.27 7.08 1.22
N CYS A 67 -6.12 7.24 0.58
CA CYS A 67 -5.01 6.28 0.65
C CYS A 67 -4.45 6.16 2.07
N GLY A 68 -4.45 7.23 2.86
CA GLY A 68 -4.04 7.21 4.26
C GLY A 68 -4.95 6.31 5.09
N PHE A 69 -6.27 6.44 4.96
CA PHE A 69 -7.21 5.54 5.65
C PHE A 69 -7.05 4.08 5.22
N ALA A 70 -6.91 3.82 3.92
CA ALA A 70 -6.64 2.47 3.44
C ALA A 70 -5.30 1.92 3.99
N GLY A 71 -4.27 2.75 4.03
CA GLY A 71 -2.95 2.41 4.58
C GLY A 71 -3.01 2.04 6.07
N LEU A 72 -3.83 2.73 6.86
CA LEU A 72 -4.05 2.38 8.27
C LEU A 72 -4.71 1.00 8.43
N CYS A 73 -5.72 0.69 7.61
CA CYS A 73 -6.32 -0.65 7.61
C CYS A 73 -5.30 -1.74 7.25
N TYR A 74 -4.45 -1.48 6.23
CA TYR A 74 -3.36 -2.41 5.89
C TYR A 74 -2.31 -2.54 7.00
N ALA A 75 -2.00 -1.46 7.72
CA ALA A 75 -1.09 -1.50 8.85
C ALA A 75 -1.63 -2.36 9.99
N GLU A 76 -2.93 -2.28 10.28
CA GLU A 76 -3.60 -3.16 11.26
C GLU A 76 -3.52 -4.63 10.82
N PHE A 77 -3.83 -4.93 9.56
CA PHE A 77 -3.68 -6.29 9.02
C PHE A 77 -2.26 -6.82 9.10
N ALA A 78 -1.25 -5.99 8.82
CA ALA A 78 0.15 -6.37 8.88
C ALA A 78 0.64 -6.58 10.32
N ALA A 79 0.06 -5.89 11.31
CA ALA A 79 0.42 -6.02 12.73
C ALA A 79 -0.19 -7.26 13.41
N MET A 80 -1.19 -7.90 12.79
CA MET A 80 -1.80 -9.14 13.30
C MET A 80 -1.00 -10.42 12.98
N ALA A 81 0.10 -10.31 12.23
CA ALA A 81 1.01 -11.40 11.88
C ALA A 81 2.29 -11.36 12.73
#